data_AF-A0A9D5STH1-F1
#
_entry.id   AF-A0A9D5STH1-F1
#
_cell.length_a   1.000
_cell.length_b   1.000
_cell.length_c   1.000
_cell.angle_alpha   90.00
_cell.angle_beta   90.00
_cell.angle_gamma   90.00
#
_symmetry.space_group_name_H-M   'P 1'
#
loop_
_entity.id
_entity.type
_entity.pdbx_description
1 polymer ?
#
loop_
_entity_poly.entity_id
_entity_poly.type
_entity_poly.pdbx_seq_one_letter_code
_entity_poly.pdbx_strand_id
1 'polypeptide(L)'
;MSKTLPLDTFRFGNIAFWAGFTASAFPTALDEETDMTAAEILSETDLADMGWWDEFTGYYDGVMDDADGYVDDPNCFECALTDTQTLKIEFHPGDIVYFAGGNQIGCTGGEYDIQKFPYSQLRDYSSAQQDELLYLLLLPLAVIEESEAEDAKAVTTAILRKIFEAPLAERLAGCIVFGLTEE
;
A
#
# COMPACT_ATOMS: atom_id res chain seq x y z
N MET A 1 17.79 -4.00 -13.67
CA MET A 1 16.88 -4.39 -14.77
C MET A 1 15.62 -4.85 -14.04
N SER A 2 14.62 -3.96 -13.88
CA SER A 2 13.59 -4.12 -12.84
C SER A 2 12.97 -5.52 -12.81
N LYS A 3 12.88 -6.13 -11.64
CA LYS A 3 12.46 -7.52 -11.48
C LYS A 3 10.96 -7.59 -11.20
N THR A 4 10.18 -7.98 -12.22
CA THR A 4 8.75 -8.31 -12.03
C THR A 4 8.63 -9.57 -11.17
N LEU A 5 7.90 -9.46 -10.07
CA LEU A 5 7.71 -10.53 -9.11
C LEU A 5 6.50 -11.41 -9.44
N PRO A 6 6.52 -12.69 -9.01
CA PRO A 6 5.37 -13.56 -9.19
C PRO A 6 4.18 -13.06 -8.35
N LEU A 7 2.96 -13.29 -8.87
CA LEU A 7 1.70 -13.00 -8.16
C LEU A 7 1.65 -13.59 -6.74
N ASP A 8 2.37 -14.69 -6.51
CA ASP A 8 2.45 -15.38 -5.23
C ASP A 8 3.01 -14.51 -4.11
N THR A 9 3.88 -13.55 -4.43
CA THR A 9 4.42 -12.59 -3.48
C THR A 9 3.34 -11.65 -2.93
N PHE A 10 2.31 -11.37 -3.74
CA PHE A 10 1.25 -10.42 -3.40
C PHE A 10 -0.03 -11.12 -2.91
N ARG A 11 -0.01 -12.44 -2.65
CA ARG A 11 -1.17 -13.14 -2.08
C ARG A 11 -1.46 -12.65 -0.67
N PHE A 12 -2.73 -12.67 -0.26
CA PHE A 12 -3.15 -12.31 1.11
C PHE A 12 -2.41 -13.07 2.23
N GLY A 13 -1.94 -14.29 1.96
CA GLY A 13 -1.17 -15.08 2.92
C GLY A 13 0.27 -14.63 3.17
N ASN A 14 0.80 -13.68 2.38
CA ASN A 14 2.13 -13.11 2.63
C ASN A 14 2.04 -11.96 3.63
N ILE A 15 1.93 -12.30 4.92
CA ILE A 15 1.75 -11.32 6.00
C ILE A 15 2.94 -10.34 6.06
N ALA A 16 4.17 -10.79 5.83
CA ALA A 16 5.35 -9.93 5.87
C ALA A 16 5.28 -8.81 4.80
N PHE A 17 4.87 -9.16 3.57
CA PHE A 17 4.62 -8.16 2.54
C PHE A 17 3.54 -7.17 2.94
N TRP A 18 2.39 -7.65 3.41
CA TRP A 18 1.28 -6.75 3.75
C TRP A 18 1.54 -5.89 4.97
N ALA A 19 2.27 -6.38 5.97
CA ALA A 19 2.71 -5.57 7.10
C ALA A 19 3.65 -4.45 6.63
N GLY A 20 4.69 -4.78 5.84
CA GLY A 20 5.60 -3.78 5.30
C GLY A 20 4.89 -2.77 4.38
N PHE A 21 4.06 -3.26 3.46
CA PHE A 21 3.26 -2.41 2.57
C PHE A 21 2.33 -1.48 3.34
N THR A 22 1.56 -1.98 4.31
CA THR A 22 0.66 -1.13 5.12
C THR A 22 1.42 -0.11 5.95
N ALA A 23 2.61 -0.45 6.47
CA ALA A 23 3.44 0.49 7.22
C ALA A 23 4.03 1.60 6.32
N SER A 24 4.36 1.31 5.06
CA SER A 24 5.06 2.25 4.17
C SER A 24 4.17 2.97 3.15
N ALA A 25 3.04 2.39 2.76
CA ALA A 25 2.23 2.91 1.66
C ALA A 25 1.23 4.01 2.08
N PHE A 26 0.99 4.19 3.38
CA PHE A 26 -0.03 5.11 3.88
C PHE A 26 0.59 6.19 4.79
N PRO A 27 1.36 7.14 4.24
CA PRO A 27 2.05 8.17 5.03
C PRO A 27 1.09 9.11 5.78
N THR A 28 -0.18 9.20 5.37
CA THR A 28 -1.21 10.02 6.00
C THR A 28 -2.10 9.25 6.97
N ALA A 29 -1.97 7.92 7.05
CA ALA A 29 -2.83 7.10 7.92
C ALA A 29 -2.56 7.42 9.39
N LEU A 30 -3.63 7.78 10.10
CA LEU A 30 -3.58 8.20 11.50
C LEU A 30 -4.80 7.65 12.25
N ASP A 31 -4.56 7.02 13.38
CA ASP A 31 -5.61 6.56 14.29
C ASP A 31 -6.11 7.74 15.14
N GLU A 32 -7.36 8.15 14.93
CA GLU A 32 -7.96 9.33 15.56
C GLU A 32 -7.96 9.28 17.10
N GLU A 33 -8.01 8.08 17.69
CA GLU A 33 -8.06 7.93 19.16
C GLU A 33 -6.68 8.03 19.81
N THR A 34 -5.63 7.56 19.13
CA THR A 34 -4.29 7.38 19.71
C THR A 34 -3.21 8.23 19.06
N ASP A 35 -3.51 8.96 17.99
CA ASP A 35 -2.55 9.68 17.13
C ASP A 35 -1.42 8.79 16.59
N MET A 36 -1.65 7.47 16.54
CA MET A 36 -0.67 6.52 16.03
C MET A 36 -0.81 6.34 14.52
N THR A 37 0.32 6.29 13.83
CA THR A 37 0.40 5.92 12.42
C THR A 37 0.20 4.42 12.21
N ALA A 38 -0.12 4.01 10.97
CA ALA A 38 -0.21 2.59 10.63
C ALA A 38 1.10 1.83 10.92
N ALA A 39 2.26 2.46 10.70
CA ALA A 39 3.57 1.90 11.00
C ALA A 39 3.76 1.67 12.51
N GLU A 40 3.39 2.64 13.35
CA GLU A 40 3.48 2.51 14.80
C GLU A 40 2.55 1.40 15.32
N ILE A 41 1.31 1.33 14.82
CA ILE A 41 0.36 0.26 15.17
C ILE A 41 0.93 -1.12 14.83
N LEU A 42 1.53 -1.27 13.65
CA LEU A 42 2.13 -2.54 13.23
C LEU A 42 3.38 -2.89 14.04
N SER A 43 4.16 -1.89 14.48
CA SER A 43 5.35 -2.09 15.32
C SER A 43 5.04 -2.63 16.72
N GLU A 44 3.80 -2.45 17.20
CA GLU A 44 3.32 -3.06 18.45
C GLU A 44 2.98 -4.55 18.29
N THR A 45 3.08 -5.10 17.08
CA THR A 45 2.75 -6.50 16.76
C THR A 45 4.00 -7.30 16.39
N ASP A 46 3.96 -8.61 16.56
CA ASP A 46 5.02 -9.52 16.09
C ASP A 46 4.98 -9.75 14.56
N LEU A 47 4.13 -9.02 13.82
CA LEU A 47 3.91 -9.22 12.38
C LEU A 47 4.85 -8.39 11.50
N ALA A 48 5.41 -7.31 12.05
CA ALA A 48 6.34 -6.44 11.34
C ALA A 48 7.75 -7.05 11.30
N ASP A 49 7.95 -8.02 10.41
CA ASP A 49 9.30 -8.43 10.01
C ASP A 49 9.89 -7.37 9.07
N MET A 50 10.38 -6.28 9.67
CA MET A 50 11.03 -5.20 8.93
C MET A 50 12.25 -5.72 8.15
N GLY A 51 12.91 -6.80 8.60
CA GLY A 51 14.02 -7.41 7.87
C GLY A 51 13.56 -8.00 6.52
N TRP A 52 12.38 -8.62 6.47
CA TRP A 52 11.80 -9.08 5.21
C TRP A 52 11.48 -7.91 4.28
N TRP A 53 10.87 -6.84 4.80
CA TRP A 53 10.54 -5.66 4.02
C TRP A 53 11.78 -4.93 3.51
N ASP A 54 12.82 -4.83 4.35
CA ASP A 54 14.11 -4.26 4.01
C ASP A 54 14.81 -5.09 2.93
N GLU A 55 14.80 -6.43 3.01
CA GLU A 55 15.33 -7.26 1.92
C GLU A 55 14.50 -7.11 0.63
N PHE A 56 13.19 -7.01 0.77
CA PHE A 56 12.25 -6.89 -0.35
C PHE A 56 12.38 -5.56 -1.09
N THR A 57 12.44 -4.45 -0.37
CA THR A 57 12.67 -3.12 -0.93
C THR A 57 14.15 -2.89 -1.22
N GLY A 58 15.00 -3.63 -0.52
CA GLY A 58 16.45 -3.53 -0.57
C GLY A 58 17.06 -2.42 0.25
N TYR A 59 16.37 -2.03 1.31
CA TYR A 59 16.88 -1.08 2.27
C TYR A 59 18.14 -1.61 2.97
N TYR A 60 19.10 -0.71 3.19
CA TYR A 60 20.22 -0.89 4.10
C TYR A 60 20.67 0.46 4.65
N ASP A 61 21.38 0.47 5.78
CA ASP A 61 21.88 1.70 6.39
C ASP A 61 22.85 2.42 5.43
N GLY A 62 22.47 3.60 4.96
CA GLY A 62 23.23 4.41 4.00
C GLY A 62 22.72 4.34 2.56
N VAL A 63 21.69 3.53 2.25
CA VAL A 63 21.16 3.37 0.88
C VAL A 63 20.72 4.69 0.22
N MET A 64 20.24 5.64 1.03
CA MET A 64 19.84 6.97 0.55
C MET A 64 21.04 7.89 0.24
N ASP A 65 22.21 7.60 0.82
CA ASP A 65 23.42 8.41 0.71
C ASP A 65 24.41 7.85 -0.32
N ASP A 66 24.45 6.53 -0.48
CA ASP A 66 25.52 5.81 -1.21
C ASP A 66 25.40 5.92 -2.75
N ALA A 67 24.23 6.34 -3.27
CA ALA A 67 23.97 6.55 -4.70
C ALA A 67 24.48 5.41 -5.61
N ASP A 68 24.40 4.18 -5.10
CA ASP A 68 25.00 2.98 -5.67
C ASP A 68 24.16 2.35 -6.79
N GLY A 69 23.04 2.98 -7.14
CA GLY A 69 22.09 2.50 -8.15
C GLY A 69 21.17 1.41 -7.62
N TYR A 70 21.09 1.16 -6.31
CA TYR A 70 20.11 0.22 -5.75
C TYR A 70 18.67 0.63 -6.09
N VAL A 71 18.42 1.94 -6.08
CA VAL A 71 17.17 2.58 -6.54
C VAL A 71 16.88 2.29 -8.03
N ASP A 72 17.87 1.91 -8.84
CA ASP A 72 17.69 1.64 -10.27
C ASP A 72 17.18 0.21 -10.59
N ASP A 73 17.06 -0.67 -9.58
CA ASP A 73 16.60 -2.06 -9.77
C ASP A 73 15.52 -2.52 -8.77
N PRO A 74 14.35 -1.84 -8.72
CA PRO A 74 13.29 -2.18 -7.77
C PRO A 74 12.64 -3.53 -8.08
N ASN A 75 12.06 -4.10 -7.03
CA ASN A 75 11.06 -5.14 -7.16
C ASN A 75 9.76 -4.54 -7.68
N CYS A 76 9.10 -5.22 -8.62
CA CYS A 76 7.92 -4.68 -9.30
C CYS A 76 6.72 -5.63 -9.22
N PHE A 77 5.55 -5.05 -9.00
CA PHE A 77 4.26 -5.67 -9.34
C PHE A 77 3.80 -5.13 -10.70
N GLU A 78 3.36 -6.01 -11.61
CA GLU A 78 2.77 -5.61 -12.89
C GLU A 78 1.52 -6.42 -13.20
N CYS A 79 0.44 -5.75 -13.60
CA CYS A 79 -0.80 -6.38 -14.05
C CYS A 79 -1.52 -5.52 -15.09
N ALA A 80 -2.48 -6.10 -15.80
CA ALA A 80 -3.42 -5.30 -16.56
C ALA A 80 -4.28 -4.48 -15.59
N LEU A 81 -4.36 -3.16 -15.81
CA LEU A 81 -5.29 -2.27 -15.11
C LEU A 81 -6.61 -2.15 -15.88
N THR A 82 -6.49 -2.08 -17.21
CA THR A 82 -7.61 -2.16 -18.16
C THR A 82 -7.16 -3.00 -19.36
N ASP A 83 -8.04 -3.24 -20.33
CA ASP A 83 -7.70 -3.90 -21.60
C ASP A 83 -6.58 -3.19 -22.38
N THR A 84 -6.29 -1.92 -22.06
CA THR A 84 -5.34 -1.07 -22.80
C THR A 84 -4.24 -0.47 -21.94
N GLN A 85 -4.29 -0.66 -20.62
CA GLN A 85 -3.34 -0.07 -19.69
C GLN A 85 -2.78 -1.14 -18.74
N THR A 86 -1.48 -1.05 -18.49
CA THR A 86 -0.77 -1.85 -17.49
C THR A 86 -0.53 -0.98 -16.26
N LEU A 87 -0.82 -1.52 -15.08
CA LEU A 87 -0.33 -1.00 -13.81
C LEU A 87 1.04 -1.60 -13.54
N LYS A 88 1.99 -0.74 -13.15
CA LYS A 88 3.26 -1.13 -12.56
C LYS A 88 3.40 -0.44 -11.20
N ILE A 89 3.81 -1.18 -10.18
CA ILE A 89 4.18 -0.64 -8.86
C ILE A 89 5.62 -1.03 -8.61
N GLU A 90 6.45 -0.06 -8.29
CA GLU A 90 7.85 -0.25 -7.92
C GLU A 90 8.00 -0.07 -6.42
N PHE A 91 8.64 -1.03 -5.76
CA PHE A 91 8.94 -1.01 -4.34
C PHE A 91 10.42 -0.71 -4.16
N HIS A 92 10.69 0.51 -3.70
CA HIS A 92 12.04 1.03 -3.44
C HIS A 92 12.27 1.13 -1.92
N PRO A 93 13.53 1.25 -1.47
CA PRO A 93 13.79 1.67 -0.10
C PRO A 93 13.13 3.03 0.14
N GLY A 94 12.20 3.11 1.09
CA GLY A 94 11.52 4.36 1.47
C GLY A 94 10.39 4.85 0.55
N ASP A 95 10.32 4.40 -0.71
CA ASP A 95 9.32 4.87 -1.68
C ASP A 95 8.54 3.72 -2.33
N ILE A 96 7.24 3.94 -2.59
CA ILE A 96 6.44 3.09 -3.48
C ILE A 96 5.94 3.95 -4.62
N VAL A 97 6.31 3.60 -5.86
CA VAL A 97 6.04 4.42 -7.05
C VAL A 97 5.08 3.69 -7.98
N TYR A 98 4.05 4.39 -8.41
CA TYR A 98 2.95 3.83 -9.20
C TYR A 98 2.97 4.36 -10.62
N PHE A 99 2.79 3.49 -11.60
CA PHE A 99 2.72 3.84 -13.02
C PHE A 99 1.51 3.20 -13.70
N ALA A 100 0.82 3.97 -14.55
CA ALA A 100 -0.21 3.45 -15.45
C ALA A 100 0.13 3.80 -16.90
N GLY A 101 0.22 2.77 -17.75
CA GLY A 101 0.59 2.96 -19.16
C GLY A 101 1.96 3.62 -19.36
N GLY A 102 2.89 3.41 -18.42
CA GLY A 102 4.24 3.97 -18.44
C GLY A 102 4.37 5.40 -17.87
N ASN A 103 3.28 6.03 -17.43
CA ASN A 103 3.32 7.35 -16.79
C ASN A 103 3.21 7.18 -15.28
N GLN A 104 4.03 7.89 -14.51
CA GLN A 104 3.92 7.91 -13.05
C GLN A 104 2.60 8.56 -12.64
N ILE A 105 1.83 7.85 -11.81
CA ILE A 105 0.54 8.29 -11.29
C ILE A 105 0.57 8.60 -9.79
N GLY A 106 1.57 8.14 -9.04
CA GLY A 106 1.74 8.54 -7.65
C GLY A 106 2.99 7.96 -6.98
N CYS A 107 3.28 8.45 -5.78
CA CYS A 107 4.43 8.03 -4.96
C CYS A 107 4.08 8.16 -3.47
N THR A 108 4.40 7.19 -2.62
CA THR A 108 4.15 7.26 -1.15
C THR A 108 5.36 7.72 -0.34
N GLY A 109 6.43 8.16 -1.03
CA GLY A 109 7.74 8.49 -0.49
C GLY A 109 7.86 9.83 0.26
N GLY A 110 9.10 10.31 0.41
CA GLY A 110 9.42 11.54 1.14
C GLY A 110 8.75 12.83 0.61
N GLU A 111 8.52 12.90 -0.70
CA GLU A 111 7.68 13.92 -1.35
C GLU A 111 6.43 13.24 -1.92
N TYR A 112 5.67 12.56 -1.06
CA TYR A 112 4.52 11.77 -1.49
C TYR A 112 3.56 12.58 -2.37
N ASP A 113 3.03 11.91 -3.37
CA ASP A 113 2.12 12.43 -4.39
C ASP A 113 1.01 11.38 -4.56
N ILE A 114 0.14 11.33 -3.56
CA ILE A 114 -0.96 10.37 -3.39
C ILE A 114 -2.32 11.09 -3.41
N GLN A 115 -3.42 10.42 -3.05
CA GLN A 115 -4.75 11.04 -2.99
C GLN A 115 -5.12 11.76 -4.31
N LYS A 116 -5.05 11.02 -5.42
CA LYS A 116 -5.22 11.57 -6.77
C LYS A 116 -6.52 11.21 -7.46
N PHE A 117 -7.15 10.11 -7.08
CA PHE A 117 -8.37 9.65 -7.74
C PHE A 117 -9.47 9.31 -6.74
N PRO A 118 -10.74 9.48 -7.11
CA PRO A 118 -11.86 9.19 -6.20
C PRO A 118 -11.92 7.72 -5.80
N TYR A 119 -12.23 7.44 -4.54
CA TYR A 119 -12.46 6.10 -3.99
C TYR A 119 -13.49 5.30 -4.79
N SER A 120 -14.54 5.95 -5.30
CA SER A 120 -15.52 5.31 -6.18
C SER A 120 -14.91 4.61 -7.40
N GLN A 121 -13.76 5.06 -7.91
CA GLN A 121 -13.05 4.38 -9.00
C GLN A 121 -12.33 3.09 -8.56
N LEU A 122 -11.94 2.99 -7.29
CA LEU A 122 -11.38 1.75 -6.75
C LEU A 122 -12.45 0.76 -6.31
N ARG A 123 -13.64 1.26 -5.95
CA ARG A 123 -14.71 0.43 -5.42
C ARG A 123 -15.05 -0.74 -6.35
N ASP A 124 -14.95 -0.56 -7.65
CA ASP A 124 -15.21 -1.62 -8.64
C ASP A 124 -14.29 -2.85 -8.46
N TYR A 125 -13.04 -2.65 -8.01
CA TYR A 125 -12.09 -3.73 -7.76
C TYR A 125 -12.36 -4.49 -6.45
N SER A 126 -13.26 -4.03 -5.59
CA SER A 126 -13.53 -4.71 -4.32
C SER A 126 -14.43 -5.96 -4.43
N SER A 127 -14.84 -6.35 -5.64
CA SER A 127 -15.91 -7.33 -5.87
C SER A 127 -15.48 -8.74 -6.34
N ALA A 128 -14.18 -9.02 -6.42
CA ALA A 128 -13.64 -10.37 -6.66
C ALA A 128 -12.25 -10.57 -6.01
N GLN A 129 -11.88 -11.81 -5.67
CA GLN A 129 -10.69 -12.08 -4.84
C GLN A 129 -9.35 -11.59 -5.42
N GLN A 130 -9.16 -11.64 -6.75
CA GLN A 130 -7.96 -11.09 -7.39
C GLN A 130 -7.99 -9.55 -7.48
N ASP A 131 -9.19 -8.98 -7.58
CA ASP A 131 -9.39 -7.55 -7.70
C ASP A 131 -9.24 -6.85 -6.32
N GLU A 132 -9.55 -7.55 -5.22
CA GLU A 132 -9.35 -7.04 -3.86
C GLU A 132 -7.87 -6.78 -3.52
N LEU A 133 -6.95 -7.53 -4.14
CA LEU A 133 -5.51 -7.27 -4.03
C LEU A 133 -5.17 -5.93 -4.71
N LEU A 134 -5.72 -5.74 -5.91
CA LEU A 134 -5.54 -4.51 -6.67
C LEU A 134 -6.16 -3.31 -5.95
N TYR A 135 -7.32 -3.50 -5.32
CA TYR A 135 -7.95 -2.53 -4.43
C TYR A 135 -6.98 -2.08 -3.33
N LEU A 136 -6.39 -3.00 -2.56
CA LEU A 136 -5.48 -2.63 -1.47
C LEU A 136 -4.20 -1.96 -1.97
N LEU A 137 -3.64 -2.46 -3.08
CA LEU A 137 -2.40 -1.91 -3.64
C LEU A 137 -2.60 -0.47 -4.13
N LEU A 138 -3.77 -0.15 -4.68
CA LEU A 138 -4.10 1.18 -5.21
C LEU A 138 -4.71 2.13 -4.17
N LEU A 139 -5.21 1.61 -3.04
CA LEU A 139 -5.87 2.40 -2.00
C LEU A 139 -5.06 3.63 -1.53
N PRO A 140 -3.72 3.60 -1.39
CA PRO A 140 -2.94 4.79 -1.06
C PRO A 140 -3.20 6.00 -1.95
N LEU A 141 -3.50 5.78 -3.23
CA LEU A 141 -3.72 6.84 -4.21
C LEU A 141 -5.16 7.37 -4.21
N ALA A 142 -6.06 6.77 -3.42
CA ALA A 142 -7.46 7.15 -3.37
C ALA A 142 -7.69 8.39 -2.51
N VAL A 143 -8.69 9.17 -2.91
CA VAL A 143 -9.32 10.22 -2.13
C VAL A 143 -10.69 9.72 -1.71
N ILE A 144 -10.98 9.73 -0.41
CA ILE A 144 -12.26 9.27 0.13
C ILE A 144 -13.09 10.51 0.49
N GLU A 145 -14.30 10.63 -0.03
CA GLU A 145 -15.21 11.68 0.46
C GLU A 145 -15.73 11.30 1.85
N GLU A 146 -16.02 12.28 2.72
CA GLU A 146 -16.58 12.02 4.06
C GLU A 146 -17.85 11.15 3.99
N SER A 147 -18.66 11.34 2.95
CA SER A 147 -19.88 10.55 2.71
C SER A 147 -19.62 9.07 2.36
N GLU A 148 -18.40 8.75 1.92
CA GLU A 148 -17.95 7.40 1.53
C GLU A 148 -17.17 6.69 2.65
N ALA A 149 -16.75 7.41 3.70
CA ALA A 149 -15.84 6.91 4.73
C ALA A 149 -16.35 5.64 5.44
N GLU A 150 -17.64 5.54 5.73
CA GLU A 150 -18.21 4.35 6.38
C GLU A 150 -18.14 3.11 5.47
N ASP A 151 -18.45 3.26 4.16
CA ASP A 151 -18.34 2.17 3.18
C ASP A 151 -16.86 1.79 2.98
N ALA A 152 -15.98 2.77 2.78
CA ALA A 152 -14.55 2.54 2.61
C ALA A 152 -13.94 1.81 3.80
N LYS A 153 -14.33 2.16 5.03
CA LYS A 153 -13.89 1.46 6.24
C LYS A 153 -14.41 0.03 6.27
N ALA A 154 -15.68 -0.20 5.95
CA ALA A 154 -16.27 -1.54 5.95
C ALA A 154 -15.60 -2.46 4.91
N VAL A 155 -15.36 -1.95 3.69
CA VAL A 155 -14.70 -2.68 2.60
C VAL A 155 -13.25 -2.98 2.95
N THR A 156 -12.49 -1.96 3.36
CA THR A 156 -11.08 -2.11 3.72
C THR A 156 -10.91 -3.08 4.88
N THR A 157 -11.78 -3.00 5.91
CA THR A 157 -11.79 -3.97 7.01
C THR A 157 -12.01 -5.40 6.51
N ALA A 158 -12.99 -5.60 5.62
CA ALA A 158 -13.30 -6.94 5.12
C ALA A 158 -12.14 -7.57 4.34
N ILE A 159 -11.38 -6.76 3.61
CA ILE A 159 -10.21 -7.23 2.86
C ILE A 159 -9.01 -7.42 3.80
N LEU A 160 -8.72 -6.48 4.70
CA LEU A 160 -7.62 -6.61 5.67
C LEU A 160 -7.79 -7.81 6.61
N ARG A 161 -9.03 -8.20 6.94
CA ARG A 161 -9.30 -9.44 7.71
C ARG A 161 -8.86 -10.73 7.02
N LYS A 162 -8.51 -10.69 5.73
CA LYS A 162 -7.92 -11.83 5.01
C LYS A 162 -6.42 -11.96 5.28
N ILE A 163 -5.80 -10.93 5.87
CA ILE A 163 -4.37 -10.81 6.14
C ILE A 163 -4.12 -10.77 7.65
N PHE A 164 -4.83 -9.91 8.38
CA PHE A 164 -4.65 -9.62 9.79
C PHE A 164 -5.81 -10.12 10.65
N GLU A 165 -5.55 -10.35 11.93
CA GLU A 165 -6.62 -10.66 12.89
C GLU A 165 -7.61 -9.51 13.02
N ALA A 166 -8.87 -9.84 13.34
CA ALA A 166 -9.98 -8.89 13.25
C ALA A 166 -9.77 -7.56 13.99
N PRO A 167 -9.26 -7.51 15.24
CA PRO A 167 -9.05 -6.24 15.94
C PRO A 167 -8.01 -5.35 15.24
N LEU A 168 -6.92 -5.95 14.74
CA LEU A 168 -5.87 -5.23 14.03
C LEU A 168 -6.37 -4.74 12.66
N ALA A 169 -7.08 -5.60 11.92
CA ALA A 169 -7.66 -5.24 10.63
C ALA A 169 -8.65 -4.06 10.73
N GLU A 170 -9.49 -4.04 11.77
CA GLU A 170 -10.44 -2.95 12.03
C GLU A 170 -9.74 -1.63 12.36
N ARG A 171 -8.72 -1.68 13.23
CA ARG A 171 -7.94 -0.50 13.61
C ARG A 171 -7.18 0.07 12.43
N LEU A 172 -6.46 -0.76 11.68
CA LEU A 172 -5.74 -0.35 10.47
C LEU A 172 -6.67 0.21 9.41
N ALA A 173 -7.83 -0.41 9.16
CA ALA A 173 -8.81 0.13 8.22
C ALA A 173 -9.33 1.51 8.65
N GLY A 174 -9.58 1.72 9.94
CA GLY A 174 -9.96 3.02 10.48
C GLY A 174 -8.87 4.08 10.26
N CYS A 175 -7.63 3.75 10.63
CA CYS A 175 -6.45 4.59 10.47
C CYS A 175 -6.20 5.00 9.00
N ILE A 176 -6.26 4.02 8.08
CA ILE A 176 -6.09 4.24 6.64
C ILE A 176 -7.20 5.13 6.08
N VAL A 177 -8.46 4.82 6.36
CA VAL A 177 -9.58 5.57 5.80
C VAL A 177 -9.60 7.00 6.33
N PHE A 178 -9.33 7.19 7.62
CA PHE A 178 -9.22 8.53 8.20
C PHE A 178 -8.17 9.36 7.47
N GLY A 179 -6.96 8.82 7.27
CA GLY A 179 -5.88 9.52 6.58
C GLY A 179 -6.08 9.78 5.08
N LEU A 180 -7.03 9.09 4.44
CA LEU A 180 -7.36 9.27 3.02
C LEU A 180 -8.64 10.09 2.79
N THR A 181 -9.38 10.43 3.85
CA THR A 181 -10.60 11.22 3.75
C THR A 181 -10.27 12.71 3.54
N GLU A 182 -10.95 13.39 2.60
CA GLU A 182 -10.78 14.83 2.41
C GLU A 182 -11.24 15.61 3.66
N GLU A 183 -10.44 16.61 4.06
CA GLU A 183 -10.81 17.60 5.09
C GLU A 183 -11.71 18.72 4.55
#